data_AF-A0A1F5AKA8-F1
#
_entry.id   AF-A0A1F5AKA8-F1
#
_cell.length_a   1.000
_cell.length_b   1.000
_cell.length_c   1.000
_cell.angle_alpha   90.00
_cell.angle_beta   90.00
_cell.angle_gamma   90.00
#
_symmetry.space_group_name_H-M   'P 1'
#
loop_
_entity.id
_entity.type
_entity.pdbx_description
1 polymer ?
#
loop_
_entity_poly.entity_id
_entity_poly.type
_entity_poly.pdbx_seq_one_letter_code
_entity_poly.pdbx_strand_id
1 'polypeptide(L)'
;MPDNHQEPKEYFVNRLSEQVGELEEEISDLEVRLEDSDWDPKLDYEKQIDEMKIALREARERLSELESAGRKGWPTLYKEAEASLGELMTRIQTLREVMARILLE
;
A
#
# COMPACT_ATOMS: atom_id res chain seq x y z
N MET A 1 -30.80 -15.06 17.02
CA MET A 1 -30.33 -13.67 16.90
C MET A 1 -29.28 -13.66 15.80
N PRO A 2 -29.37 -12.83 14.75
CA PRO A 2 -28.33 -12.79 13.75
C PRO A 2 -27.10 -12.07 14.34
N ASP A 3 -25.94 -12.71 14.21
CA ASP A 3 -24.63 -12.21 14.64
C ASP A 3 -24.32 -10.87 13.95
N ASN A 4 -24.48 -9.77 14.68
CA ASN A 4 -24.20 -8.39 14.23
C ASN A 4 -22.69 -8.08 14.14
N HIS A 5 -21.85 -9.11 13.95
CA HIS A 5 -20.38 -9.04 13.95
C HIS A 5 -19.76 -9.20 12.55
N GLN A 6 -20.57 -9.38 11.50
CA GLN A 6 -20.11 -9.51 10.12
C GLN A 6 -19.86 -8.15 9.44
N GLU A 7 -20.74 -7.16 9.71
CA GLU A 7 -20.62 -5.80 9.17
C GLU A 7 -19.29 -5.10 9.48
N PRO A 8 -18.69 -5.22 10.69
CA PRO A 8 -17.40 -4.59 10.97
C PRO A 8 -16.26 -5.21 10.16
N LYS A 9 -16.20 -6.55 10.05
CA LYS A 9 -15.10 -7.24 9.35
C LYS A 9 -15.09 -6.89 7.87
N GLU A 10 -16.25 -6.96 7.21
CA GLU A 10 -16.39 -6.64 5.79
C GLU A 10 -16.06 -5.18 5.52
N TYR A 11 -16.54 -4.25 6.37
CA TYR A 11 -16.19 -2.84 6.27
C TYR A 11 -14.67 -2.61 6.35
N PHE A 12 -14.00 -3.23 7.33
CA PHE A 12 -12.55 -3.06 7.49
C PHE A 12 -11.77 -3.67 6.32
N VAL A 13 -12.16 -4.86 5.85
CA VAL A 13 -11.55 -5.48 4.67
C VAL A 13 -11.72 -4.57 3.45
N ASN A 14 -12.94 -4.10 3.16
CA ASN A 14 -13.20 -3.23 2.01
C ASN A 14 -12.37 -1.95 2.08
N ARG A 15 -12.27 -1.32 3.25
CA ARG A 15 -11.42 -0.14 3.43
C ARG A 15 -9.95 -0.44 3.13
N LEU A 16 -9.41 -1.56 3.61
CA LEU A 16 -8.01 -1.92 3.33
C LEU A 16 -7.81 -2.26 1.85
N SER A 17 -8.80 -2.87 1.19
CA SER A 17 -8.80 -3.13 -0.25
C SER A 17 -8.77 -1.83 -1.06
N GLU A 18 -9.58 -0.84 -0.68
CA GLU A 18 -9.58 0.49 -1.29
C GLU A 18 -8.21 1.15 -1.13
N GLN A 19 -7.63 1.12 0.08
CA GLN A 19 -6.29 1.66 0.32
C GLN A 19 -5.22 0.95 -0.53
N VAL A 20 -5.27 -0.37 -0.68
CA VAL A 20 -4.36 -1.10 -1.58
C VAL A 20 -4.49 -0.62 -3.02
N GLY A 21 -5.70 -0.33 -3.49
CA GLY A 21 -5.94 0.22 -4.83
C GLY A 21 -5.34 1.62 -4.98
N GLU A 22 -5.61 2.51 -4.02
CA GLU A 22 -5.04 3.86 -4.02
C GLU A 22 -3.51 3.85 -4.04
N LEU A 23 -2.88 3.02 -3.20
CA LEU A 23 -1.42 2.92 -3.14
C LEU A 23 -0.82 2.30 -4.42
N GLU A 24 -1.54 1.40 -5.10
CA GLU A 24 -1.12 0.90 -6.43
C GLU A 24 -1.09 2.02 -7.46
N GLU A 25 -2.15 2.82 -7.53
CA GLU A 25 -2.22 3.95 -8.44
C GLU A 25 -1.12 4.97 -8.14
N GLU A 26 -0.85 5.29 -6.87
CA GLU A 26 0.22 6.20 -6.49
C GLU A 26 1.62 5.67 -6.85
N ILE A 27 1.90 4.37 -6.64
CA ILE A 27 3.17 3.76 -7.07
C ILE A 27 3.31 3.84 -8.60
N SER A 28 2.23 3.58 -9.34
CA SER A 28 2.23 3.65 -10.80
C SER A 28 2.48 5.08 -11.30
N ASP A 29 1.89 6.10 -10.65
CA ASP A 29 2.15 7.51 -10.99
C ASP A 29 3.62 7.88 -10.74
N LEU A 30 4.19 7.46 -9.61
CA LEU A 30 5.60 7.70 -9.29
C LEU A 30 6.53 7.02 -10.30
N GLU A 31 6.20 5.80 -10.73
CA GLU A 31 6.96 5.09 -11.76
C GLU A 31 6.96 5.84 -13.09
N VAL A 32 5.78 6.23 -13.58
CA VAL A 32 5.67 6.97 -14.85
C VAL A 32 6.44 8.29 -14.77
N ARG A 33 6.28 9.04 -13.67
CA ARG A 33 6.98 10.32 -13.48
C ARG A 33 8.49 10.17 -13.41
N LEU A 34 8.97 9.06 -12.86
CA LEU A 34 10.39 8.75 -12.78
C LEU A 34 10.92 8.30 -14.14
N GLU A 35 10.13 7.51 -14.87
CA GLU A 35 10.43 7.06 -16.23
C GLU A 35 10.57 8.25 -17.19
N ASP A 36 9.65 9.21 -17.10
CA ASP A 36 9.64 10.45 -17.89
C ASP A 36 10.74 11.45 -17.48
N SER A 37 11.43 11.22 -16.37
CA SER A 37 12.52 12.09 -15.91
C SER A 37 13.88 11.70 -16.49
N ASP A 38 14.65 12.71 -16.88
CA ASP A 38 16.07 12.59 -17.28
C ASP A 38 17.03 12.63 -16.08
N TRP A 39 16.54 12.33 -14.87
CA TRP A 39 17.28 12.58 -13.65
C TRP A 39 18.32 11.47 -13.34
N ASP A 40 19.60 11.83 -13.23
CA ASP A 40 20.71 10.87 -13.06
C ASP A 40 20.54 9.86 -11.89
N PRO A 41 20.07 10.25 -10.69
CA PRO A 41 19.77 9.32 -9.59
C PRO A 41 18.58 8.37 -9.80
N LYS A 42 17.92 8.38 -10.97
CA LYS A 42 16.74 7.58 -11.30
C LYS A 42 16.84 6.12 -10.87
N LEU A 43 18.01 5.49 -11.04
CA LEU A 43 18.24 4.10 -10.65
C LEU A 43 17.96 3.81 -9.16
N ASP A 44 18.27 4.75 -8.26
CA ASP A 44 18.05 4.53 -6.82
C ASP A 44 16.59 4.71 -6.41
N TYR A 45 15.81 5.46 -7.20
CA TYR A 45 14.38 5.61 -7.00
C TYR A 45 13.57 4.51 -7.68
N GLU A 46 14.05 3.99 -8.81
CA GLU A 46 13.50 2.78 -9.43
C GLU A 46 13.53 1.61 -8.43
N LYS A 47 14.65 1.43 -7.72
CA LYS A 47 14.74 0.43 -6.64
C LYS A 47 13.74 0.66 -5.52
N GLN A 48 13.55 1.90 -5.09
CA GLN A 48 12.56 2.22 -4.05
C GLN A 48 11.13 1.91 -4.52
N ILE A 49 10.83 2.19 -5.79
CA ILE A 49 9.54 1.85 -6.42
C ILE A 49 9.37 0.33 -6.48
N ASP A 50 10.40 -0.43 -6.87
CA ASP A 50 10.37 -1.89 -6.89
C ASP A 50 10.14 -2.49 -5.49
N GLU A 51 10.81 -1.96 -4.47
CA GLU A 51 10.60 -2.35 -3.08
C GLU A 51 9.16 -2.06 -2.62
N MET A 52 8.59 -0.91 -3.01
CA MET A 52 7.19 -0.57 -2.72
C MET A 52 6.20 -1.50 -3.45
N LYS A 53 6.48 -1.90 -4.69
CA LYS A 53 5.68 -2.90 -5.42
C LYS A 53 5.70 -4.27 -4.76
N ILE A 54 6.86 -4.67 -4.24
CA ILE A 54 6.99 -5.91 -3.46
C ILE A 54 6.15 -5.79 -2.17
N ALA A 55 6.30 -4.70 -1.41
CA ALA A 55 5.53 -4.46 -0.19
C ALA A 55 4.02 -4.41 -0.46
N LEU A 56 3.58 -3.81 -1.56
CA LEU A 56 2.17 -3.80 -1.98
C LEU A 56 1.65 -5.22 -2.27
N ARG A 57 2.46 -6.06 -2.93
CA ARG A 57 2.10 -7.46 -3.18
C ARG A 57 1.94 -8.23 -1.88
N GLU A 58 2.87 -8.08 -0.94
CA GLU A 58 2.75 -8.71 0.36
C GLU A 58 1.52 -8.21 1.13
N ALA A 59 1.20 -6.92 1.05
CA ALA A 59 0.01 -6.36 1.68
C ALA A 59 -1.28 -6.96 1.08
N ARG A 60 -1.32 -7.19 -0.24
CA ARG A 60 -2.42 -7.90 -0.93
C ARG A 60 -2.58 -9.34 -0.46
N GLU A 61 -1.47 -10.06 -0.32
CA GLU A 61 -1.47 -11.44 0.19
C GLU A 61 -2.02 -11.48 1.62
N ARG A 62 -1.54 -10.58 2.50
CA ARG A 62 -2.05 -10.44 3.88
C ARG A 62 -3.53 -10.08 3.94
N LEU A 63 -4.01 -9.25 3.02
CA LEU A 63 -5.43 -8.90 2.94
C LEU A 63 -6.29 -10.10 2.53
N SER A 64 -5.83 -10.92 1.58
CA SER A 64 -6.50 -12.18 1.22
C SER A 64 -6.52 -13.19 2.38
N GLU A 65 -5.45 -13.25 3.16
CA GLU A 65 -5.43 -14.04 4.40
C GLU A 65 -6.44 -13.50 5.44
N LEU A 66 -6.51 -12.18 5.61
CA LEU A 66 -7.45 -11.51 6.51
C LEU A 66 -8.92 -11.75 6.13
N GLU A 67 -9.24 -11.73 4.84
CA GLU A 67 -10.55 -12.08 4.30
C GLU A 67 -10.96 -13.50 4.72
N SER A 68 -10.02 -14.44 4.57
CA SER A 68 -10.22 -15.86 4.87
C SER A 68 -10.14 -16.18 6.38
N ALA A 69 -9.63 -15.27 7.20
CA ALA A 69 -9.38 -15.51 8.61
C ALA A 69 -10.65 -15.66 9.46
N GLY A 70 -10.66 -16.67 10.33
CA GLY A 70 -11.68 -16.83 11.37
C GLY A 70 -11.55 -15.80 12.51
N ARG A 71 -12.61 -15.65 13.31
CA ARG A 71 -12.74 -14.60 14.35
C ARG A 71 -11.56 -14.51 15.34
N LYS A 72 -10.88 -15.63 15.62
CA LYS A 72 -9.77 -15.69 16.60
C LYS A 72 -8.45 -15.09 16.06
N GLY A 73 -8.18 -15.25 14.77
CA GLY A 73 -6.94 -14.75 14.13
C GLY A 73 -7.11 -13.38 13.48
N TRP A 74 -8.35 -12.99 13.19
CA TRP A 74 -8.67 -11.76 12.48
C TRP A 74 -8.06 -10.48 13.10
N PRO A 75 -8.14 -10.24 14.43
CA PRO A 75 -7.63 -8.98 15.00
C PRO A 75 -6.12 -8.80 14.87
N THR A 76 -5.35 -9.88 14.86
CA THR A 76 -3.89 -9.82 14.68
C THR A 76 -3.55 -9.53 13.23
N LEU A 77 -4.13 -10.29 12.29
CA LEU A 77 -3.94 -10.09 10.85
C LEU A 77 -4.38 -8.70 10.40
N TYR A 78 -5.47 -8.16 10.97
CA TYR A 78 -5.92 -6.80 10.67
C TYR A 78 -4.86 -5.77 11.04
N LYS A 79 -4.28 -5.87 12.24
CA LYS A 79 -3.24 -4.94 12.70
C LYS A 79 -1.97 -5.04 11.87
N GLU A 80 -1.59 -6.25 11.47
CA GLU A 80 -0.42 -6.47 10.62
C GLU A 80 -0.63 -5.88 9.22
N ALA A 81 -1.82 -6.08 8.62
CA ALA A 81 -2.18 -5.47 7.34
C ALA A 81 -2.23 -3.94 7.42
N GLU A 82 -2.88 -3.38 8.46
CA GLU A 82 -2.97 -1.94 8.69
C GLU A 82 -1.57 -1.30 8.88
N ALA A 83 -0.69 -1.95 9.66
CA ALA A 83 0.68 -1.47 9.86
C ALA A 83 1.50 -1.52 8.56
N SER A 84 1.41 -2.61 7.80
CA SER A 84 2.09 -2.77 6.51
C SER A 84 1.68 -1.69 5.51
N LEU A 85 0.38 -1.38 5.43
CA LEU A 85 -0.14 -0.34 4.54
C LEU A 85 0.24 1.06 5.02
N GLY A 86 0.24 1.31 6.33
CA GLY A 86 0.69 2.58 6.89
C GLY A 86 2.18 2.87 6.61
N GLU A 87 3.03 1.85 6.68
CA GLU A 87 4.44 1.98 6.31
C GLU A 87 4.59 2.27 4.81
N LEU A 88 3.88 1.53 3.96
CA LEU A 88 3.91 1.73 2.51
C LEU A 88 3.46 3.15 2.12
N MET A 89 2.35 3.62 2.69
CA MET A 89 1.85 4.99 2.50
C MET A 89 2.90 6.04 2.88
N THR A 90 3.62 5.83 3.98
CA THR A 90 4.69 6.75 4.42
C THR A 90 5.84 6.79 3.41
N ARG A 91 6.23 5.63 2.87
CA ARG A 91 7.28 5.54 1.84
C ARG A 91 6.87 6.24 0.54
N ILE A 92 5.64 6.01 0.09
CA ILE A 92 5.07 6.65 -1.11
C ILE A 92 5.03 8.18 -0.94
N GLN A 93 4.52 8.68 0.19
CA GLN A 93 4.48 10.11 0.48
C GLN A 93 5.89 10.72 0.48
N THR A 94 6.85 10.04 1.10
CA THR A 94 8.25 10.49 1.14
C THR A 94 8.82 10.59 -0.27
N LEU A 95 8.65 9.55 -1.09
CA LEU A 95 9.17 9.56 -2.47
C LEU A 95 8.49 10.63 -3.32
N ARG A 96 7.18 10.79 -3.18
CA ARG A 96 6.41 11.82 -3.87
C ARG A 96 6.91 13.22 -3.56
N GLU A 97 7.22 13.52 -2.29
CA GLU A 97 7.79 14.80 -1.89
C GLU A 97 9.18 15.03 -2.47
N VAL A 98 10.03 14.00 -2.48
CA VAL A 98 11.36 14.07 -3.08
C VAL A 98 11.28 14.33 -4.58
N MET A 99 10.49 13.56 -5.32
CA MET A 99 10.30 13.75 -6.76
C MET A 99 9.66 15.09 -7.08
N ALA A 100 8.69 15.56 -6.27
CA ALA A 100 8.08 16.87 -6.47
C ALA A 100 9.11 18.01 -6.32
N ARG A 101 10.05 17.91 -5.37
CA ARG A 101 11.10 18.92 -5.22
C ARG A 101 12.09 18.92 -6.38
N ILE A 102 12.37 17.76 -6.95
CA ILE A 102 13.43 17.57 -7.94
C ILE A 102 12.93 17.81 -9.37
N LEU A 103 11.67 17.47 -9.67
CA LEU A 103 11.09 17.63 -11.00
C LEU A 103 10.41 19.00 -11.23
N LEU A 104 10.30 19.84 -10.19
CA LEU A 104 9.76 21.20 -10.29
C LEU A 104 10.86 22.29 -10.32
N GLU A 105 12.13 21.91 -10.20
CA GLU A 105 13.30 22.77 -10.51
C GLU A 105 13.71 22.66 -11.97
#